data_AF-A0A523XWC3-F1
#
_entry.id   AF-A0A523XWC3-F1
#
_cell.length_a   1.000
_cell.length_b   1.000
_cell.length_c   1.000
_cell.angle_alpha   90.00
_cell.angle_beta   90.00
_cell.angle_gamma   90.00
#
_symmetry.space_group_name_H-M   'P 1'
#
loop_
_entity.id
_entity.type
_entity.pdbx_description
1 polymer ?
#
loop_
_entity_poly.entity_id
_entity_poly.type
_entity_poly.pdbx_seq_one_letter_code
_entity_poly.pdbx_strand_id
1 'polypeptide(L)'
;MKPKVLAAKDLDAFVENLVKSQTVMGPTRTKKGICYKPIKDGKDLVLEWGNSLIGPKEFLFPQNEILVRFEGYVDSAVPVGEAEKVGPIVVFGARPCDARAIAILDKLFINEDYVDDYYKARREATTLICFSCNQPRPTCFCTSVGGGPFDATACDVAMARISEDYLVEALTEKGEKLVKDLPDADPSLLEKKEKLKKSAEESITTKLDLEGIPEKLKGMFEDPIWEEITDRNSTSLTSSHA
;
A
#
# COMPACT_ATOMS: atom_id res chain seq x y z
N MET A 1 1.78 9.79 -20.05
CA MET A 1 3.19 10.18 -19.87
C MET A 1 4.07 9.09 -20.51
N LYS A 2 5.27 9.43 -20.99
CA LYS A 2 6.16 8.42 -21.60
C LYS A 2 6.77 7.53 -20.49
N PRO A 3 6.77 6.19 -20.63
CA PRO A 3 7.39 5.32 -19.65
C PRO A 3 8.88 5.60 -19.50
N LYS A 4 9.39 5.37 -18.29
CA LYS A 4 10.77 5.56 -17.87
C LYS A 4 11.41 4.21 -17.55
N VAL A 5 12.73 4.17 -17.51
CA VAL A 5 13.48 2.99 -17.08
C VAL A 5 14.41 3.35 -15.92
N LEU A 6 14.44 2.49 -14.90
CA LEU A 6 15.38 2.55 -13.80
C LEU A 6 16.24 1.29 -13.86
N ALA A 7 17.55 1.46 -14.08
CA ALA A 7 18.45 0.32 -14.08
C ALA A 7 18.56 -0.26 -12.67
N ALA A 8 18.62 -1.59 -12.52
CA ALA A 8 18.62 -2.20 -11.19
C ALA A 8 19.82 -1.77 -10.32
N LYS A 9 20.97 -1.51 -10.94
CA LYS A 9 22.17 -0.97 -10.28
C LYS A 9 21.96 0.44 -9.69
N ASP A 10 21.01 1.20 -10.22
CA ASP A 10 20.76 2.59 -9.83
C ASP A 10 19.59 2.70 -8.82
N LEU A 11 18.97 1.57 -8.46
CA LEU A 11 17.85 1.53 -7.50
C LEU A 11 18.23 2.13 -6.14
N ASP A 12 19.41 1.79 -5.63
CA ASP A 12 19.89 2.28 -4.34
C ASP A 12 20.05 3.79 -4.36
N ALA A 13 20.74 4.31 -5.38
CA ALA A 13 20.94 5.75 -5.58
C ALA A 13 19.61 6.50 -5.78
N PHE A 14 18.63 5.89 -6.45
CA PHE A 14 17.29 6.47 -6.61
C PHE A 14 16.60 6.62 -5.25
N VAL A 15 16.61 5.57 -4.42
CA VAL A 15 16.01 5.59 -3.08
C VAL A 15 16.74 6.57 -2.15
N GLU A 16 18.07 6.57 -2.18
CA GLU A 16 18.91 7.52 -1.44
C GLU A 16 18.60 8.98 -1.81
N ASN A 17 18.22 9.23 -3.06
CA ASN A 17 17.79 10.56 -3.47
C ASN A 17 16.42 10.94 -2.91
N LEU A 18 15.47 9.98 -2.87
CA LEU A 18 14.14 10.21 -2.30
C LEU A 18 14.22 10.54 -0.81
N VAL A 19 14.99 9.78 -0.02
CA VAL A 19 15.07 9.98 1.45
C VAL A 19 15.62 11.36 1.87
N LYS A 20 16.30 12.10 0.97
CA LYS A 20 16.83 13.44 1.27
C LYS A 20 15.73 14.49 1.47
N SER A 21 14.57 14.31 0.85
CA SER A 21 13.51 15.32 0.84
C SER A 21 12.18 14.84 1.45
N GLN A 22 12.04 13.55 1.72
CA GLN A 22 10.79 12.96 2.21
C GLN A 22 11.02 11.67 2.97
N THR A 23 10.01 11.24 3.72
CA THR A 23 10.07 9.93 4.37
C THR A 23 9.83 8.84 3.33
N VAL A 24 10.70 7.86 3.24
CA VAL A 24 10.51 6.70 2.37
C VAL A 24 10.25 5.47 3.23
N MET A 25 9.16 4.78 2.92
CA MET A 25 8.76 3.53 3.53
C MET A 25 8.93 2.42 2.50
N GLY A 26 9.39 1.25 2.91
CA GLY A 26 9.49 0.12 2.00
C GLY A 26 9.36 -1.24 2.69
N PRO A 27 9.06 -2.29 1.91
CA PRO A 27 9.05 -3.66 2.41
C PRO A 27 10.46 -4.05 2.85
N THR A 28 10.63 -4.35 4.13
CA THR A 28 11.90 -4.70 4.77
C THR A 28 11.76 -6.02 5.53
N ARG A 29 12.87 -6.76 5.64
CA ARG A 29 12.87 -8.04 6.36
C ARG A 29 12.98 -7.82 7.87
N THR A 30 12.02 -8.36 8.62
CA THR A 30 12.00 -8.36 10.08
C THR A 30 12.02 -9.78 10.63
N LYS A 31 12.16 -9.93 11.96
CA LYS A 31 12.06 -11.24 12.64
C LYS A 31 10.72 -11.95 12.42
N LYS A 32 9.63 -11.19 12.21
CA LYS A 32 8.29 -11.74 12.02
C LYS A 32 8.00 -12.09 10.56
N GLY A 33 8.71 -11.47 9.61
CA GLY A 33 8.45 -11.56 8.18
C GLY A 33 8.72 -10.23 7.51
N ILE A 34 8.17 -10.01 6.32
CA ILE A 34 8.31 -8.72 5.63
C ILE A 34 7.22 -7.75 6.11
N CYS A 35 7.65 -6.53 6.47
CA CYS A 35 6.80 -5.43 6.91
C CYS A 35 7.23 -4.14 6.22
N TYR A 36 6.32 -3.17 6.09
CA TYR A 36 6.71 -1.83 5.66
C TYR A 36 7.36 -1.07 6.81
N LYS A 37 8.56 -0.53 6.60
CA LYS A 37 9.30 0.28 7.58
C LYS A 37 9.96 1.48 6.91
N PRO A 38 10.28 2.55 7.67
CA PRO A 38 11.10 3.63 7.16
C PRO A 38 12.47 3.09 6.75
N ILE A 39 12.94 3.49 5.57
CA ILE A 39 14.24 3.09 5.03
C ILE A 39 15.14 4.31 4.85
N LYS A 40 16.46 4.08 4.91
CA LYS A 40 17.48 5.12 4.69
C LYS A 40 18.19 4.99 3.35
N ASP A 41 18.17 3.80 2.76
CA ASP A 41 18.74 3.49 1.46
C ASP A 41 17.98 2.31 0.83
N GLY A 42 18.32 1.95 -0.40
CA GLY A 42 17.66 0.89 -1.14
C GLY A 42 18.11 -0.52 -0.77
N LYS A 43 19.16 -0.70 0.05
CA LYS A 43 19.70 -2.02 0.41
C LYS A 43 18.77 -2.79 1.33
N ASP A 44 17.97 -2.08 2.11
CA ASP A 44 16.98 -2.68 3.01
C ASP A 44 15.71 -3.16 2.28
N LEU A 45 15.50 -2.73 1.02
CA LEU A 45 14.31 -3.05 0.25
C LEU A 45 14.26 -4.50 -0.20
N VAL A 46 13.09 -5.11 -0.01
CA VAL A 46 12.76 -6.41 -0.54
C VAL A 46 11.63 -6.23 -1.56
N LEU A 47 11.94 -6.17 -2.85
CA LEU A 47 10.96 -5.96 -3.92
C LEU A 47 10.49 -7.29 -4.56
N GLU A 48 11.35 -8.30 -4.57
CA GLU A 48 11.04 -9.65 -5.05
C GLU A 48 10.74 -10.60 -3.89
N TRP A 49 9.46 -10.77 -3.59
CA TRP A 49 8.98 -11.55 -2.47
C TRP A 49 7.46 -11.77 -2.58
N GLY A 50 6.90 -12.55 -1.64
CA GLY A 50 5.46 -12.78 -1.52
C GLY A 50 4.68 -11.58 -0.93
N ASN A 51 3.77 -11.88 0.01
CA ASN A 51 2.91 -10.88 0.67
C ASN A 51 3.44 -10.48 2.04
N SER A 52 3.20 -9.23 2.43
CA SER A 52 3.55 -8.69 3.76
C SER A 52 2.72 -9.38 4.81
N LEU A 53 3.26 -9.41 6.02
CA LEU A 53 2.41 -9.69 7.18
C LEU A 53 1.36 -8.60 7.37
N ILE A 54 1.80 -7.34 7.21
CA ILE A 54 0.95 -6.17 7.34
C ILE A 54 1.25 -5.27 6.14
N GLY A 55 0.21 -4.98 5.36
CA GLY A 55 0.28 -4.00 4.27
C GLY A 55 0.66 -2.61 4.78
N PRO A 56 0.85 -1.63 3.89
CA PRO A 56 1.38 -0.34 4.28
C PRO A 56 0.38 0.49 5.13
N LYS A 57 -0.83 0.01 5.41
CA LYS A 57 -1.87 0.75 6.16
C LYS A 57 -1.43 1.38 7.50
N GLU A 58 -0.39 0.87 8.16
CA GLU A 58 0.13 1.46 9.42
C GLU A 58 0.55 2.94 9.27
N PHE A 59 0.95 3.40 8.08
CA PHE A 59 1.27 4.82 7.89
C PHE A 59 0.02 5.70 7.78
N LEU A 60 -1.09 5.14 7.29
CA LEU A 60 -2.40 5.81 7.24
C LEU A 60 -3.11 5.76 8.58
N PHE A 61 -2.70 4.89 9.49
CA PHE A 61 -3.30 4.69 10.81
C PHE A 61 -2.19 4.44 11.85
N PRO A 62 -1.46 5.50 12.26
CA PRO A 62 -0.45 5.38 13.30
C PRO A 62 -1.09 4.95 14.61
N GLN A 63 -0.31 4.27 15.45
CA GLN A 63 -0.77 3.74 16.75
C GLN A 63 -1.18 4.84 17.73
N ASN A 64 -0.58 6.03 17.61
CA ASN A 64 -0.88 7.20 18.42
C ASN A 64 -1.16 8.37 17.49
N GLU A 65 -2.20 9.15 17.81
CA GLU A 65 -2.50 10.39 17.13
C GLU A 65 -2.80 11.49 18.15
N ILE A 66 -2.28 12.70 17.90
CA ILE A 66 -2.52 13.86 18.76
C ILE A 66 -3.83 14.49 18.30
N LEU A 67 -4.89 14.33 19.09
CA LEU A 67 -6.20 14.91 18.79
C LEU A 67 -6.36 16.36 19.25
N VAL A 68 -5.65 16.73 20.32
CA VAL A 68 -5.70 18.06 20.93
C VAL A 68 -4.35 18.38 21.56
N ARG A 69 -3.86 19.59 21.32
CA ARG A 69 -2.77 20.21 22.09
C ARG A 69 -3.30 21.47 22.74
N PHE A 70 -3.04 21.67 24.03
CA PHE A 70 -3.41 22.88 24.76
C PHE A 70 -2.21 23.39 25.55
N GLU A 71 -2.10 24.71 25.66
CA GLU A 71 -1.12 25.40 26.49
C GLU A 71 -1.87 26.27 27.51
N GLY A 72 -1.59 26.12 28.80
CA GLY A 72 -2.24 26.87 29.88
C GLY A 72 -3.54 26.26 30.42
N TYR A 73 -4.34 27.09 31.10
CA TYR A 73 -5.61 26.69 31.72
C TYR A 73 -6.75 26.83 30.71
N VAL A 74 -7.55 25.77 30.54
CA VAL A 74 -8.66 25.73 29.58
C VAL A 74 -9.97 25.96 30.35
N ASP A 75 -10.60 27.12 30.16
CA ASP A 75 -11.79 27.58 30.90
C ASP A 75 -13.12 27.38 30.11
N SER A 76 -13.04 26.81 28.91
CA SER A 76 -14.19 26.55 28.02
C SER A 76 -13.95 25.35 27.10
N ALA A 77 -14.94 25.01 26.25
CA ALA A 77 -14.91 23.83 25.39
C ALA A 77 -13.58 23.71 24.60
N VAL A 78 -12.93 22.56 24.75
CA VAL A 78 -11.66 22.25 24.08
C VAL A 78 -11.87 22.34 22.57
N PRO A 79 -11.13 23.20 21.84
CA PRO A 79 -11.22 23.21 20.38
C PRO A 79 -10.81 21.84 19.85
N VAL A 80 -11.56 21.33 18.87
CA VAL A 80 -11.16 20.16 18.09
C VAL A 80 -9.83 20.49 17.43
N GLY A 81 -8.79 19.69 17.69
CA GLY A 81 -7.47 19.92 17.09
C GLY A 81 -7.52 19.69 15.59
N GLU A 82 -6.80 20.53 14.84
CA GLU A 82 -6.53 20.31 13.42
C GLU A 82 -5.51 19.19 13.25
N ALA A 83 -5.64 18.38 12.19
CA ALA A 83 -4.64 17.38 11.86
C ALA A 83 -3.25 18.02 11.70
N GLU A 84 -2.23 17.44 12.33
CA GLU A 84 -0.86 17.94 12.21
C GLU A 84 -0.39 17.90 10.74
N LYS A 85 0.46 18.86 10.35
CA LYS A 85 1.04 18.88 9.01
C LYS A 85 1.92 17.65 8.81
N VAL A 86 1.47 16.76 7.94
CA VAL A 86 2.22 15.56 7.54
C VAL A 86 3.19 15.95 6.42
N GLY A 87 4.48 15.72 6.63
CA GLY A 87 5.49 15.89 5.59
C GLY A 87 5.33 14.85 4.46
N PRO A 88 5.94 15.05 3.27
CA PRO A 88 5.79 14.12 2.16
C PRO A 88 6.26 12.70 2.52
N ILE A 89 5.52 11.69 2.05
CA ILE A 89 5.80 10.27 2.27
C ILE A 89 5.78 9.55 0.93
N VAL A 90 6.76 8.68 0.70
CA VAL A 90 6.75 7.72 -0.40
C VAL A 90 6.64 6.32 0.17
N VAL A 91 5.61 5.58 -0.24
CA VAL A 91 5.54 4.13 -0.02
C VAL A 91 6.14 3.46 -1.25
N PHE A 92 7.38 3.03 -1.11
CA PHE A 92 8.16 2.37 -2.14
C PHE A 92 7.92 0.87 -2.10
N GLY A 93 7.45 0.30 -3.22
CA GLY A 93 7.27 -1.15 -3.34
C GLY A 93 5.91 -1.66 -2.83
N ALA A 94 4.89 -0.79 -2.77
CA ALA A 94 3.51 -1.21 -2.52
C ALA A 94 3.08 -2.28 -3.54
N ARG A 95 2.32 -3.31 -3.15
CA ARG A 95 1.70 -4.17 -4.17
C ARG A 95 0.47 -3.49 -4.79
N PRO A 96 0.09 -3.80 -6.04
CA PRO A 96 -1.19 -3.39 -6.62
C PRO A 96 -2.40 -3.62 -5.70
N CYS A 97 -2.43 -4.76 -5.00
CA CYS A 97 -3.47 -5.06 -4.03
C CYS A 97 -3.41 -4.16 -2.78
N ASP A 98 -2.23 -3.74 -2.32
CA ASP A 98 -2.07 -2.77 -1.22
C ASP A 98 -2.64 -1.41 -1.63
N ALA A 99 -2.28 -0.92 -2.81
CA ALA A 99 -2.76 0.36 -3.33
C ALA A 99 -4.29 0.36 -3.52
N ARG A 100 -4.84 -0.74 -4.04
CA ARG A 100 -6.28 -0.91 -4.16
C ARG A 100 -6.98 -0.97 -2.81
N ALA A 101 -6.39 -1.61 -1.80
CA ALA A 101 -6.91 -1.59 -0.44
C ALA A 101 -6.96 -0.16 0.13
N ILE A 102 -5.95 0.66 -0.13
CA ILE A 102 -5.94 2.09 0.24
C ILE A 102 -7.06 2.85 -0.50
N ALA A 103 -7.23 2.63 -1.81
CA ALA A 103 -8.31 3.27 -2.56
C ALA A 103 -9.72 2.88 -2.06
N ILE A 104 -9.88 1.69 -1.48
CA ILE A 104 -11.13 1.30 -0.81
C ILE A 104 -11.29 2.05 0.52
N LEU A 105 -10.22 2.21 1.29
CA LEU A 105 -10.24 3.01 2.52
C LEU A 105 -10.56 4.48 2.24
N ASP A 106 -10.06 5.03 1.12
CA ASP A 106 -10.37 6.39 0.69
C ASP A 106 -11.89 6.61 0.57
N LYS A 107 -12.66 5.60 0.11
CA LYS A 107 -14.14 5.70 0.03
C LYS A 107 -14.82 5.73 1.40
N LEU A 108 -14.18 5.21 2.44
CA LEU A 108 -14.74 5.18 3.79
C LEU A 108 -14.40 6.47 4.56
N PHE A 109 -13.17 6.96 4.41
CA PHE A 109 -12.64 8.07 5.21
C PHE A 109 -12.64 9.41 4.48
N ILE A 110 -12.88 9.42 3.17
CA ILE A 110 -12.93 10.63 2.33
C ILE A 110 -14.12 10.48 1.37
N ASN A 111 -15.33 10.71 1.88
CA ASN A 111 -16.57 10.68 1.10
C ASN A 111 -17.41 11.94 1.31
N GLU A 112 -18.57 12.01 0.65
CA GLU A 112 -19.46 13.17 0.66
C GLU A 112 -20.08 13.42 2.05
N ASP A 113 -20.32 12.36 2.82
CA ASP A 113 -20.97 12.43 4.13
C ASP A 113 -19.95 12.68 5.26
N TYR A 114 -18.72 12.22 5.10
CA TYR A 114 -17.69 12.26 6.13
C TYR A 114 -16.27 12.31 5.56
N VAL A 115 -15.46 13.20 6.13
CA VAL A 115 -14.02 13.30 5.86
C VAL A 115 -13.28 13.23 7.20
N ASP A 116 -12.39 12.26 7.34
CA ASP A 116 -11.43 12.20 8.43
C ASP A 116 -10.20 13.04 8.06
N ASP A 117 -10.03 14.19 8.71
CA ASP A 117 -8.96 15.14 8.41
C ASP A 117 -7.55 14.56 8.63
N TYR A 118 -7.38 13.67 9.61
CA TYR A 118 -6.10 13.04 9.91
C TYR A 118 -5.73 12.02 8.84
N TYR A 119 -6.69 11.18 8.44
CA TYR A 119 -6.52 10.24 7.33
C TYR A 119 -6.22 10.99 6.03
N LYS A 120 -7.04 12.00 5.70
CA LYS A 120 -6.90 12.79 4.48
C LYS A 120 -5.54 13.48 4.40
N ALA A 121 -5.08 14.12 5.48
CA ALA A 121 -3.77 14.76 5.51
C ALA A 121 -2.63 13.78 5.20
N ARG A 122 -2.64 12.58 5.82
CA ARG A 122 -1.63 11.54 5.52
C ARG A 122 -1.75 10.99 4.10
N ARG A 123 -2.98 10.76 3.63
CA ARG A 123 -3.25 10.24 2.29
C ARG A 123 -2.80 11.20 1.20
N GLU A 124 -3.03 12.50 1.38
CA GLU A 124 -2.58 13.58 0.49
C GLU A 124 -1.06 13.77 0.51
N ALA A 125 -0.41 13.61 1.67
CA ALA A 125 1.04 13.65 1.78
C ALA A 125 1.74 12.42 1.17
N THR A 126 1.00 11.34 0.91
CA THR A 126 1.55 10.07 0.45
C THR A 126 1.54 9.94 -1.07
N THR A 127 2.66 9.43 -1.59
CA THR A 127 2.82 8.96 -2.96
C THR A 127 3.10 7.44 -2.97
N LEU A 128 2.34 6.68 -3.76
CA LEU A 128 2.45 5.22 -3.84
C LEU A 128 3.25 4.80 -5.08
N ILE A 129 4.44 4.22 -4.87
CA ILE A 129 5.21 3.53 -5.92
C ILE A 129 4.91 2.04 -5.81
N CYS A 130 4.08 1.56 -6.73
CA CYS A 130 3.60 0.20 -6.75
C CYS A 130 4.53 -0.72 -7.54
N PHE A 131 4.92 -1.85 -6.96
CA PHE A 131 5.71 -2.88 -7.62
C PHE A 131 4.83 -4.06 -8.07
N SER A 132 4.67 -4.20 -9.39
CA SER A 132 3.89 -5.25 -10.02
C SER A 132 4.29 -6.64 -9.52
N CYS A 133 3.31 -7.53 -9.42
CA CYS A 133 3.50 -8.90 -9.00
C CYS A 133 3.72 -9.79 -10.22
N ASN A 134 4.99 -9.93 -10.63
CA ASN A 134 5.36 -10.76 -11.78
C ASN A 134 5.12 -12.27 -11.55
N GLN A 135 5.14 -12.70 -10.28
CA GLN A 135 5.02 -14.11 -9.88
C GLN A 135 4.02 -14.24 -8.72
N PRO A 136 2.72 -14.05 -8.96
CA PRO A 136 1.72 -14.26 -7.94
C PRO A 136 1.62 -15.75 -7.59
N ARG A 137 1.06 -16.06 -6.42
CA ARG A 137 0.82 -17.44 -6.02
C ARG A 137 -0.48 -17.95 -6.65
N PRO A 138 -0.59 -19.26 -6.93
CA PRO A 138 -1.84 -19.84 -7.43
C PRO A 138 -3.06 -19.57 -6.53
N THR A 139 -2.83 -19.39 -5.22
CA THR A 139 -3.84 -19.10 -4.20
C THR A 139 -4.19 -17.61 -4.03
N CYS A 140 -3.55 -16.72 -4.79
CA CYS A 140 -3.94 -15.31 -4.80
C CYS A 140 -5.36 -15.14 -5.37
N PHE A 141 -6.02 -14.02 -5.07
CA PHE A 141 -7.40 -13.77 -5.49
C PHE A 141 -7.63 -12.32 -5.97
N CYS A 142 -6.56 -11.56 -6.23
CA CYS A 142 -6.66 -10.16 -6.66
C CYS A 142 -7.48 -10.01 -7.95
N THR A 143 -7.41 -10.99 -8.86
CA THR A 143 -8.17 -11.03 -10.11
C THR A 143 -9.66 -11.28 -9.90
N SER A 144 -10.06 -11.98 -8.83
CA SER A 144 -11.48 -12.19 -8.50
C SER A 144 -12.15 -10.98 -7.88
N VAL A 145 -11.38 -10.13 -7.18
CA VAL A 145 -11.92 -8.97 -6.47
C VAL A 145 -11.88 -7.67 -7.28
N GLY A 146 -11.63 -7.74 -8.59
CA GLY A 146 -11.61 -6.60 -9.50
C GLY A 146 -10.31 -5.79 -9.46
N GLY A 147 -9.18 -6.44 -9.17
CA GLY A 147 -7.84 -5.90 -9.36
C GLY A 147 -6.97 -6.87 -10.17
N GLY A 148 -5.65 -6.75 -10.08
CA GLY A 148 -4.75 -7.65 -10.79
C GLY A 148 -3.27 -7.48 -10.42
N PRO A 149 -2.39 -8.41 -10.84
CA PRO A 149 -0.97 -8.38 -10.51
C PRO A 149 -0.22 -7.17 -11.09
N PHE A 150 -0.78 -6.52 -12.11
CA PHE A 150 -0.27 -5.29 -12.75
C PHE A 150 -1.32 -4.16 -12.72
N ASP A 151 -2.34 -4.24 -11.86
CA ASP A 151 -3.33 -3.18 -11.73
C ASP A 151 -2.70 -1.92 -11.13
N ALA A 152 -2.70 -0.86 -11.91
CA ALA A 152 -2.04 0.39 -11.59
C ALA A 152 -3.02 1.50 -11.22
N THR A 153 -4.33 1.23 -11.23
CA THR A 153 -5.39 2.25 -11.12
C THR A 153 -5.34 3.06 -9.82
N ALA A 154 -4.81 2.49 -8.74
CA ALA A 154 -4.68 3.13 -7.43
C ALA A 154 -3.25 3.58 -7.10
N CYS A 155 -2.35 3.61 -8.08
CA CYS A 155 -0.94 3.92 -7.89
C CYS A 155 -0.59 5.32 -8.42
N ASP A 156 0.43 5.95 -7.85
CA ASP A 156 1.01 7.17 -8.41
C ASP A 156 2.10 6.84 -9.44
N VAL A 157 2.86 5.78 -9.17
CA VAL A 157 3.85 5.19 -10.07
C VAL A 157 3.64 3.68 -10.09
N ALA A 158 3.57 3.09 -11.28
CA ALA A 158 3.68 1.66 -11.47
C ALA A 158 5.11 1.29 -11.87
N MET A 159 5.66 0.26 -11.23
CA MET A 159 7.00 -0.23 -11.46
C MET A 159 6.96 -1.74 -11.64
N ALA A 160 7.56 -2.25 -12.71
CA ALA A 160 7.65 -3.69 -12.97
C ALA A 160 9.09 -4.05 -13.30
N ARG A 161 9.61 -5.14 -12.73
CA ARG A 161 10.91 -5.67 -13.17
C ARG A 161 10.73 -6.36 -14.51
N ILE A 162 11.43 -5.87 -15.53
CA ILE A 162 11.41 -6.40 -16.89
C ILE A 162 12.85 -6.78 -17.25
N SER A 163 13.13 -8.08 -17.33
CA SER A 163 14.50 -8.59 -17.45
C SER A 163 15.35 -8.14 -16.25
N GLU A 164 16.42 -7.37 -16.47
CA GLU A 164 17.31 -6.91 -15.39
C GLU A 164 16.91 -5.56 -14.79
N ASP A 165 16.11 -4.76 -15.50
CA ASP A 165 15.80 -3.38 -15.12
C ASP A 165 14.33 -3.21 -14.72
N TYR A 166 13.98 -2.01 -14.27
CA TYR A 166 12.63 -1.64 -13.89
C TYR A 166 11.99 -0.73 -14.94
N LEU A 167 10.87 -1.16 -15.50
CA LEU A 167 9.97 -0.28 -16.24
C LEU A 167 9.17 0.53 -15.23
N VAL A 168 9.13 1.85 -15.42
CA VAL A 168 8.53 2.82 -14.50
C VAL A 168 7.52 3.69 -15.25
N GLU A 169 6.29 3.75 -14.77
CA GLU A 169 5.19 4.50 -15.39
C GLU A 169 4.56 5.43 -14.36
N ALA A 170 4.68 6.74 -14.59
CA ALA A 170 3.95 7.74 -13.81
C ALA A 170 2.47 7.80 -14.25
N LEU A 171 1.59 7.84 -13.26
CA LEU A 171 0.12 7.80 -13.45
C LEU A 171 -0.54 9.06 -12.90
N THR A 172 0.13 9.75 -11.98
CA THR A 172 -0.32 11.01 -11.39
C THR A 172 0.78 12.06 -11.49
N GLU A 173 0.44 13.33 -11.27
CA GLU A 173 1.42 14.42 -11.20
C GLU A 173 2.47 14.22 -10.08
N LYS A 174 2.07 13.60 -8.95
CA LYS A 174 3.00 13.24 -7.89
C LYS A 174 4.02 12.23 -8.39
N GLY A 175 3.53 11.19 -9.06
CA GLY A 175 4.39 10.17 -9.66
C GLY A 175 5.34 10.75 -10.70
N GLU A 176 4.86 11.63 -11.57
CA GLU A 176 5.68 12.30 -12.60
C GLU A 176 6.83 13.09 -11.97
N LYS A 177 6.54 13.87 -10.92
CA LYS A 177 7.57 14.64 -10.19
C LYS A 177 8.68 13.75 -9.62
N LEU A 178 8.35 12.54 -9.19
CA LEU A 178 9.34 11.59 -8.62
C LEU A 178 10.22 10.93 -9.68
N VAL A 179 9.70 10.69 -10.88
CA VAL A 179 10.39 9.88 -11.90
C VAL A 179 10.86 10.67 -13.12
N LYS A 180 10.64 11.98 -13.15
CA LYS A 180 10.97 12.87 -14.28
C LYS A 180 12.42 12.76 -14.76
N ASP A 181 13.35 12.58 -13.82
CA ASP A 181 14.79 12.58 -14.07
C ASP A 181 15.31 11.21 -14.54
N LEU A 182 14.44 10.20 -14.56
CA LEU A 182 14.78 8.89 -15.13
C LEU A 182 14.83 8.96 -16.67
N PRO A 183 15.70 8.16 -17.30
CA PRO A 183 15.75 8.04 -18.75
C PRO A 183 14.45 7.42 -19.28
N ASP A 184 14.09 7.78 -20.51
CA ASP A 184 12.94 7.21 -21.19
C ASP A 184 13.17 5.71 -21.46
N ALA A 185 12.12 4.91 -21.27
CA ALA A 185 12.14 3.49 -21.59
C ALA A 185 12.12 3.25 -23.11
N ASP A 186 12.74 2.13 -23.51
CA ASP A 186 12.56 1.57 -24.84
C ASP A 186 11.12 1.03 -24.99
N PRO A 187 10.41 1.34 -26.10
CA PRO A 187 9.04 0.85 -26.33
C PRO A 187 8.89 -0.68 -26.26
N SER A 188 9.93 -1.45 -26.58
CA SER A 188 9.91 -2.92 -26.50
C SER A 188 9.69 -3.45 -25.07
N LEU A 189 9.99 -2.65 -24.03
CA LEU A 189 9.72 -3.02 -22.64
C LEU A 189 8.23 -3.10 -22.33
N LEU A 190 7.39 -2.34 -23.04
CA LEU A 190 5.93 -2.40 -22.88
C LEU A 190 5.37 -3.74 -23.39
N GLU A 191 5.87 -4.24 -24.51
CA GLU A 191 5.46 -5.56 -25.02
C GLU A 191 5.84 -6.70 -24.06
N LYS A 192 7.03 -6.59 -23.45
CA LYS A 192 7.47 -7.54 -22.40
C LYS A 192 6.60 -7.45 -21.16
N LYS A 193 6.23 -6.24 -20.73
CA LYS A 193 5.29 -6.01 -19.61
C LYS A 193 3.95 -6.70 -19.89
N GLU A 194 3.36 -6.52 -21.07
CA GLU A 194 2.07 -7.14 -21.39
C GLU A 194 2.13 -8.67 -21.39
N LYS A 195 3.23 -9.27 -21.85
CA LYS A 195 3.45 -10.72 -21.76
C LYS A 195 3.54 -11.20 -20.30
N LEU A 196 4.30 -10.49 -19.46
CA LEU A 196 4.43 -10.81 -18.04
C LEU A 196 3.11 -10.65 -17.29
N LYS A 197 2.34 -9.60 -17.61
CA LYS A 197 1.02 -9.38 -17.04
C LYS A 197 0.09 -10.56 -17.30
N LYS A 198 -0.04 -10.99 -18.56
CA LYS A 198 -0.89 -12.13 -18.93
C LYS A 198 -0.45 -13.41 -18.21
N SER A 199 0.85 -13.70 -18.22
CA SER A 199 1.38 -14.87 -17.52
C SER A 199 1.12 -14.84 -16.01
N ALA A 200 1.28 -13.67 -15.38
CA ALA A 200 0.98 -13.50 -13.96
C ALA A 200 -0.50 -13.73 -13.66
N GLU A 201 -1.41 -13.17 -14.47
CA GLU A 201 -2.86 -13.36 -14.33
C GLU A 201 -3.26 -14.84 -14.49
N GLU A 202 -2.70 -15.53 -15.49
CA GLU A 202 -2.96 -16.95 -15.76
C GLU A 202 -2.43 -17.89 -14.67
N SER A 203 -1.36 -17.50 -13.97
CA SER A 203 -0.79 -18.31 -12.87
C SER A 203 -1.67 -18.32 -11.60
N ILE A 204 -2.66 -17.41 -11.51
CA ILE A 204 -3.62 -17.37 -10.41
C ILE A 204 -4.76 -18.33 -10.73
N THR A 205 -4.81 -19.45 -10.01
CA THR A 205 -5.81 -20.50 -10.24
C THR A 205 -7.05 -20.36 -9.37
N THR A 206 -6.93 -19.71 -8.21
CA THR A 206 -8.07 -19.46 -7.31
C THR A 206 -9.04 -18.47 -7.94
N LYS A 207 -10.32 -18.87 -8.00
CA LYS A 207 -11.43 -18.01 -8.41
C LYS A 207 -12.43 -17.93 -7.28
N LEU A 208 -12.73 -16.72 -6.84
CA LEU A 208 -13.78 -16.46 -5.87
C LEU A 208 -15.06 -16.06 -6.61
N ASP A 209 -16.16 -16.70 -6.24
CA ASP A 209 -17.49 -16.23 -6.61
C ASP A 209 -17.93 -15.17 -5.59
N LEU A 210 -18.21 -13.97 -6.07
CA LEU A 210 -18.60 -12.84 -5.24
C LEU A 210 -20.10 -12.52 -5.36
N GLU A 211 -20.85 -13.28 -6.16
CA GLU A 211 -22.27 -13.07 -6.35
C GLU A 211 -23.05 -13.29 -5.04
N GLY A 212 -23.95 -12.36 -4.71
CA GLY A 212 -24.80 -12.44 -3.52
C GLY A 212 -24.10 -12.28 -2.17
N ILE A 213 -22.77 -12.09 -2.13
CA ILE A 213 -22.03 -11.89 -0.88
C ILE A 213 -22.53 -10.65 -0.12
N PRO A 214 -22.69 -9.45 -0.74
CA PRO A 214 -23.12 -8.26 -0.01
C PRO A 214 -24.49 -8.42 0.67
N GLU A 215 -25.45 -9.06 0.00
CA GLU A 215 -26.80 -9.31 0.51
C GLU A 215 -26.77 -10.30 1.67
N LYS A 216 -25.98 -11.37 1.53
CA LYS A 216 -25.80 -12.37 2.58
C LYS A 216 -25.14 -11.76 3.81
N LEU A 217 -24.07 -10.97 3.65
CA LEU A 217 -23.37 -10.33 4.77
C LEU A 217 -24.26 -9.35 5.53
N LYS A 218 -25.14 -8.60 4.85
CA LYS A 218 -26.12 -7.72 5.51
C LYS A 218 -27.08 -8.51 6.43
N GLY A 219 -27.49 -9.71 6.02
CA GLY A 219 -28.36 -10.57 6.81
C GLY A 219 -27.65 -11.32 7.94
N MET A 220 -26.32 -11.28 8.00
CA MET A 220 -25.51 -12.02 8.98
C MET A 220 -24.96 -11.15 10.10
N PHE A 221 -25.41 -9.90 10.28
CA PHE A 221 -24.82 -9.00 11.29
C PHE A 221 -24.83 -9.57 12.71
N GLU A 222 -25.90 -10.29 13.09
CA GLU A 222 -26.05 -10.94 14.40
C GLU A 222 -25.79 -12.46 14.36
N ASP A 223 -25.14 -12.96 13.31
CA ASP A 223 -24.90 -14.41 13.15
C ASP A 223 -23.91 -14.91 14.23
N PRO A 224 -24.20 -16.04 14.93
CA PRO A 224 -23.32 -16.61 15.95
C PRO A 224 -21.90 -16.94 15.46
N ILE A 225 -21.69 -17.05 14.14
CA ILE A 225 -20.35 -17.24 13.56
C ILE A 225 -19.35 -16.16 14.00
N TRP A 226 -19.81 -14.94 14.29
CA TRP A 226 -18.92 -13.87 14.77
C TRP A 226 -18.39 -14.14 16.18
N GLU A 227 -19.17 -14.80 17.04
CA GLU A 227 -18.70 -15.25 18.36
C GLU A 227 -17.61 -16.32 18.20
N GLU A 228 -17.83 -17.32 17.33
CA GLU A 228 -16.82 -18.36 17.06
C GLU A 228 -15.51 -17.80 16.49
N ILE A 229 -15.60 -16.84 15.56
CA ILE A 229 -14.42 -16.22 14.93
C ILE A 229 -13.67 -15.33 15.94
N THR A 230 -14.38 -14.64 16.84
CA THR A 230 -13.76 -13.75 17.82
C THR A 230 -13.18 -14.50 19.02
N ASP A 231 -13.80 -15.60 19.45
CA ASP A 231 -13.31 -16.44 20.56
C ASP A 231 -12.00 -17.17 20.25
N ARG A 232 -11.69 -17.41 18.97
CA ARG A 232 -10.40 -17.99 18.58
C ARG A 232 -9.18 -17.13 18.92
N ASN A 233 -9.36 -15.85 19.28
CA ASN A 233 -8.28 -14.96 19.73
C ASN A 233 -8.23 -14.74 21.26
N SER A 234 -9.16 -15.29 22.05
CA SER A 234 -9.18 -15.10 23.52
C SER A 234 -8.45 -16.22 24.29
N THR A 235 -8.09 -17.33 23.64
CA THR A 235 -7.45 -18.49 24.28
C THR A 235 -5.93 -18.54 24.08
N SER A 236 -5.18 -17.60 24.65
CA SER A 236 -3.76 -17.81 25.05
C SER A 236 -3.13 -16.74 25.97
N LEU A 237 -3.92 -15.92 26.69
CA LEU A 237 -3.39 -14.96 27.69
C LEU A 237 -3.85 -15.21 29.13
N THR A 238 -4.24 -16.43 29.46
CA THR A 238 -4.38 -16.86 30.87
C THR A 238 -3.52 -18.10 31.11
N SER A 239 -2.19 -17.90 31.08
CA SER A 239 -1.29 -18.81 31.79
C SER A 239 -0.83 -18.16 33.08
N SER A 240 -1.19 -18.83 34.18
CA SER A 240 -0.42 -18.96 35.41
C SER A 240 0.13 -17.67 36.04
N HIS A 241 -0.58 -17.15 37.03
CA HIS A 241 0.09 -16.75 38.28
C HIS A 241 -0.63 -17.46 39.43
N ALA A 242 0.21 -18.11 40.23
CA ALA A 242 0.03 -18.94 41.43
C ALA A 242 -1.27 -18.79 42.23
#